data_AF-A0A1A2KZC8-F1
#
_entry.id   AF-A0A1A2KZC8-F1
#
_cell.length_a   1.000
_cell.length_b   1.000
_cell.length_c   1.000
_cell.angle_alpha   90.00
_cell.angle_beta   90.00
_cell.angle_gamma   90.00
#
_symmetry.space_group_name_H-M   'P 1'
#
loop_
_entity.id
_entity.type
_entity.pdbx_description
1 polymer ?
#
loop_
_entity_poly.entity_id
_entity_poly.type
_entity_poly.pdbx_seq_one_letter_code
_entity_poly.pdbx_strand_id
1 'polypeptide(L)'
;MSRTTVTAAFAQLRDDGYLHARRGARSTTALPAAGPIPTEATTPTVSLAEAAMAAPGTAVLEAFADAARDIAPYLREPGHEVMGVVPLRAAAGMQVAVVA
;
A
#
# COMPACT_ATOMS: atom_id res chain seq x y z
N MET A 1 -3.24 25.47 -3.39
CA MET A 1 -1.82 25.07 -3.40
C MET A 1 -1.02 26.11 -4.17
N SER A 2 0.04 26.68 -3.59
CA SER A 2 0.85 27.70 -4.26
C SER A 2 2.09 27.09 -4.94
N ARG A 3 2.64 27.79 -5.93
CA ARG A 3 3.87 27.38 -6.63
C ARG A 3 5.08 27.29 -5.68
N THR A 4 5.11 28.13 -4.64
CA THR A 4 6.17 28.09 -3.61
C THR A 4 6.06 26.82 -2.76
N THR A 5 4.85 26.41 -2.37
CA THR A 5 4.63 25.16 -1.64
C THR A 5 5.10 23.94 -2.43
N VAL A 6 4.76 23.87 -3.73
CA VAL A 6 5.20 22.76 -4.59
C VAL A 6 6.73 22.76 -4.73
N THR A 7 7.36 23.93 -4.89
CA THR A 7 8.82 24.03 -5.03
C THR A 7 9.55 23.60 -3.76
N ALA A 8 9.04 23.98 -2.58
CA ALA A 8 9.59 23.57 -1.29
C ALA A 8 9.48 22.05 -1.10
N ALA A 9 8.35 21.44 -1.43
CA ALA A 9 8.16 19.99 -1.33
C ALA A 9 9.12 19.21 -2.25
N PHE A 10 9.31 19.66 -3.49
CA PHE A 10 10.26 19.04 -4.42
C PHE A 10 11.73 19.23 -4.02
N ALA A 11 12.05 20.28 -3.24
CA ALA A 11 13.39 20.46 -2.67
C ALA A 11 13.62 19.46 -1.53
N GLN A 12 12.66 19.35 -0.60
CA GLN A 12 12.74 18.40 0.51
C GLN A 12 12.86 16.95 0.02
N LEU A 13 12.07 16.54 -0.98
CA LEU A 13 12.18 15.19 -1.56
C LEU A 13 13.56 14.91 -2.21
N ARG A 14 14.28 15.95 -2.66
CA ARG A 14 15.66 15.78 -3.16
C ARG A 14 16.65 15.64 -2.01
N ASP A 15 16.52 16.46 -0.98
CA ASP A 15 17.38 16.46 0.20
C ASP A 15 17.27 15.12 0.96
N ASP A 16 16.05 14.58 1.04
CA ASP A 16 15.73 13.28 1.65
C ASP A 16 16.10 12.08 0.75
N GLY A 17 16.62 12.32 -0.46
CA GLY A 17 17.08 11.27 -1.37
C GLY A 17 15.98 10.55 -2.17
N TYR A 18 14.72 11.00 -2.10
CA TYR A 18 13.60 10.43 -2.85
C TYR A 18 13.54 10.85 -4.33
N LEU A 19 14.32 11.87 -4.72
CA LEU A 19 14.41 12.36 -6.09
C LEU A 19 15.86 12.50 -6.55
N HIS A 20 16.16 11.97 -7.74
CA HIS A 20 17.41 12.25 -8.43
C HIS A 20 17.17 13.27 -9.55
N ALA A 21 17.82 14.44 -9.44
CA ALA A 21 17.87 15.42 -10.50
C ALA A 21 19.03 15.06 -11.46
N ARG A 22 18.73 14.79 -12.72
CA ARG A 22 19.73 14.56 -13.76
C ARG A 22 19.76 15.76 -14.69
N ARG A 23 20.91 16.46 -14.80
CA ARG A 23 21.04 17.69 -15.61
C ARG A 23 20.71 17.37 -17.07
N GLY A 24 19.63 17.98 -17.58
CA GLY A 24 19.14 17.79 -18.96
C GLY A 24 18.05 16.73 -19.15
N ALA A 25 17.55 16.10 -18.08
CA ALA A 25 16.45 15.14 -18.13
C ALA A 25 15.43 15.34 -16.99
N ARG A 26 14.24 14.76 -17.13
CA ARG A 26 13.18 14.75 -16.10
C ARG A 26 13.70 14.06 -14.83
N SER A 27 13.40 14.62 -13.65
CA SER A 27 13.74 14.01 -12.37
C SER A 27 13.14 12.60 -12.24
N THR A 28 13.92 11.67 -11.71
CA THR A 28 13.47 10.28 -11.46
C THR A 28 13.29 10.04 -9.97
N THR A 29 12.23 9.33 -9.60
CA THR A 29 12.01 8.90 -8.21
C THR A 29 13.02 7.83 -7.82
N ALA A 30 13.53 7.92 -6.60
CA ALA A 30 14.44 6.95 -6.02
C ALA A 30 13.88 6.50 -4.67
N LEU A 31 14.06 5.22 -4.36
CA LEU A 31 13.85 4.72 -3.01
C LEU A 31 15.21 4.81 -2.29
N PRO A 32 15.33 5.55 -1.17
CA PRO A 32 16.58 5.60 -0.43
C PRO A 32 16.99 4.19 0.00
N ALA A 33 18.29 3.92 0.01
CA ALA A 33 18.82 2.62 0.41
C ALA A 33 18.25 2.25 1.79
N ALA A 34 17.68 1.04 1.90
CA ALA A 34 17.22 0.54 3.18
C ALA A 34 18.40 0.60 4.17
N GLY A 35 18.15 1.23 5.33
CA GLY A 35 19.14 1.24 6.41
C GLY A 35 19.51 -0.19 6.81
N PRO A 36 20.67 -0.38 7.47
CA PRO A 36 21.07 -1.70 7.94
C PRO A 36 19.96 -2.30 8.79
N ILE A 37 19.46 -3.47 8.36
CA ILE A 37 18.46 -4.22 9.09
C ILE A 37 19.13 -4.67 10.41
N PRO A 38 18.61 -4.25 11.58
CA PRO A 38 19.15 -4.73 12.85
C PRO A 38 19.10 -6.26 12.86
N THR A 39 20.27 -6.89 12.95
CA THR A 39 20.35 -8.32 13.24
C THR A 39 20.20 -8.47 14.74
N GLU A 40 18.96 -8.64 15.21
CA GLU A 40 18.72 -9.05 16.60
C GLU A 40 19.20 -10.49 16.78
N ALA A 41 19.97 -10.74 17.85
CA ALA A 41 20.30 -12.09 18.25
C ALA A 41 19.00 -12.82 18.62
N THR A 42 18.62 -13.82 17.82
CA THR A 42 17.40 -14.60 17.99
C THR A 42 17.44 -15.37 19.31
N THR A 43 16.77 -14.85 20.33
CA THR A 43 16.14 -15.66 21.38
C THR A 43 15.18 -16.65 20.72
N PRO A 44 14.90 -17.84 21.29
CA PRO A 44 13.92 -18.76 20.70
C PRO A 44 12.54 -18.09 20.64
N THR A 45 12.20 -17.55 19.48
CA THR A 45 10.95 -16.85 19.20
C THR A 45 10.01 -17.78 18.45
N VAL A 46 8.74 -17.81 18.86
CA VAL A 46 7.69 -18.44 18.06
C VAL A 46 7.57 -17.67 16.75
N SER A 47 7.64 -18.39 15.62
CA SER A 47 7.41 -17.79 14.31
C SER A 47 5.95 -17.38 14.18
N LEU A 48 5.67 -16.08 14.08
CA LEU A 48 4.33 -15.58 13.80
C LEU A 48 3.82 -16.02 12.42
N ALA A 49 4.71 -16.42 11.51
CA ALA A 49 4.33 -17.00 10.22
C ALA A 49 3.61 -18.35 10.39
N GLU A 50 3.91 -19.10 11.46
CA GLU A 50 3.24 -20.36 11.80
C GLU A 50 1.93 -20.15 12.56
N ALA A 51 1.70 -18.94 13.10
CA ALA A 51 0.47 -18.62 13.84
C ALA A 51 -0.74 -18.39 12.91
N ALA A 52 -0.49 -18.18 11.61
CA ALA A 52 -1.54 -18.05 10.60
C ALA A 52 -1.75 -19.39 9.89
N MET A 53 -3.00 -19.85 9.82
CA MET A 53 -3.33 -20.98 8.95
C MET A 53 -3.12 -20.59 7.49
N ALA A 54 -2.48 -21.48 6.72
CA ALA A 54 -2.34 -21.30 5.28
C ALA A 54 -3.73 -21.20 4.63
N ALA A 55 -3.89 -20.22 3.73
CA ALA A 55 -5.13 -20.05 3.01
C ALA A 55 -5.34 -21.20 1.99
N PRO A 56 -6.58 -21.67 1.78
CA PRO A 56 -6.89 -22.70 0.80
C PRO A 56 -6.68 -22.16 -0.63
N GLY A 57 -5.55 -22.49 -1.26
CA GLY A 57 -5.08 -21.85 -2.48
C GLY A 57 -6.06 -21.87 -3.67
N THR A 58 -6.72 -23.01 -3.95
CA THR A 58 -7.68 -23.12 -5.05
C THR A 58 -8.93 -22.26 -4.82
N ALA A 59 -9.52 -22.35 -3.62
CA ALA A 59 -10.71 -21.57 -3.27
C ALA A 59 -10.44 -20.06 -3.31
N VAL A 60 -9.25 -19.62 -2.90
CA VAL A 60 -8.84 -18.22 -2.97
C VAL A 60 -8.73 -17.76 -4.42
N LEU A 61 -8.08 -18.54 -5.29
CA LEU A 61 -7.92 -18.19 -6.71
C LEU A 61 -9.27 -18.13 -7.44
N GLU A 62 -10.19 -19.05 -7.17
CA GLU A 62 -11.55 -19.03 -7.72
C GLU A 62 -12.31 -17.78 -7.28
N ALA A 63 -12.28 -17.45 -5.98
CA ALA A 63 -12.90 -16.24 -5.45
C ALA A 63 -12.35 -14.96 -6.10
N PHE A 64 -11.04 -14.90 -6.36
CA PHE A 64 -10.42 -13.78 -7.09
C PHE A 64 -10.89 -13.70 -8.54
N ALA A 65 -10.95 -14.83 -9.25
CA ALA A 65 -11.42 -14.87 -10.63
C ALA A 65 -12.88 -14.43 -10.75
N ASP A 66 -13.71 -14.79 -9.76
CA ASP A 66 -15.10 -14.37 -9.68
C ASP A 66 -15.22 -12.88 -9.40
N ALA A 67 -14.53 -12.37 -8.38
CA ALA A 67 -14.56 -10.95 -8.03
C ALA A 67 -14.05 -10.04 -9.16
N ALA A 68 -13.08 -10.49 -9.95
CA ALA A 68 -12.56 -9.73 -11.09
C ALA A 68 -13.62 -9.45 -12.17
N ARG A 69 -14.68 -10.26 -12.27
CA ARG A 69 -15.78 -10.02 -13.22
C ARG A 69 -16.63 -8.81 -12.81
N ASP A 70 -16.67 -8.48 -11.52
CA ASP A 70 -17.45 -7.39 -10.96
C ASP A 70 -16.65 -6.07 -10.85
N ILE A 71 -15.49 -5.96 -11.51
CA ILE A 71 -14.55 -4.84 -11.30
C ILE A 71 -15.05 -3.50 -11.88
N ALA A 72 -15.91 -3.53 -12.89
CA ALA A 72 -16.26 -2.36 -13.70
C ALA A 72 -16.79 -1.13 -12.92
N PRO A 73 -17.65 -1.28 -11.88
CA PRO A 73 -18.10 -0.14 -11.07
C PRO A 73 -16.96 0.54 -10.31
N TYR A 74 -16.00 -0.24 -9.79
CA TYR A 74 -14.89 0.26 -8.99
C TYR A 74 -13.83 1.01 -9.81
N LEU A 75 -13.77 0.77 -11.13
CA LEU A 75 -12.85 1.50 -12.02
C LEU A 75 -13.23 2.98 -12.24
N ARG A 76 -14.45 3.37 -11.87
CA ARG A 76 -14.91 4.77 -11.96
C ARG A 76 -14.58 5.57 -10.71
N GLU A 77 -14.22 4.89 -9.64
CA GLU A 77 -13.87 5.51 -8.37
C GLU A 77 -12.40 5.93 -8.36
N PRO A 78 -12.00 6.87 -7.48
CA PRO A 78 -10.63 7.36 -7.41
C PRO A 78 -9.56 6.31 -7.04
N GLY A 79 -9.96 5.08 -6.70
CA GLY A 79 -9.07 3.93 -6.53
C GLY A 79 -8.16 3.95 -5.30
N HIS A 80 -8.35 4.88 -4.37
CA HIS A 80 -7.51 5.07 -3.19
C HIS A 80 -8.28 4.94 -1.86
N GLU A 81 -9.36 4.15 -1.83
CA GLU A 81 -10.01 3.81 -0.55
C GLU A 81 -9.05 2.98 0.33
N VAL A 82 -8.57 3.60 1.40
CA VAL A 82 -7.66 2.98 2.38
C VAL A 82 -8.35 1.86 3.17
N MET A 83 -9.69 1.88 3.24
CA MET A 83 -10.50 0.93 4.02
C MET A 83 -11.02 -0.26 3.19
N GLY A 84 -10.60 -0.44 1.93
CA GLY A 84 -11.17 -1.42 1.00
C GLY A 84 -12.49 -0.95 0.38
N VAL A 85 -13.27 -1.80 -0.28
CA VAL A 85 -14.59 -1.41 -0.83
C VAL A 85 -15.73 -1.77 0.13
N VAL A 86 -16.84 -1.01 0.10
CA VAL A 86 -18.01 -1.24 0.98
C VAL A 86 -18.52 -2.69 0.95
N PRO A 87 -18.70 -3.33 -0.23
CA PRO A 87 -19.21 -4.70 -0.27
C PRO A 87 -18.27 -5.72 0.39
N LEU A 88 -16.96 -5.53 0.25
CA LEU A 88 -15.95 -6.39 0.87
C LEU A 88 -15.96 -6.25 2.40
N ARG A 89 -16.05 -5.00 2.89
CA ARG A 89 -16.18 -4.74 4.33
C ARG A 89 -17.45 -5.37 4.92
N ALA A 90 -18.57 -5.26 4.21
CA ALA A 90 -19.82 -5.88 4.62
C ALA A 90 -19.70 -7.41 4.71
N ALA A 91 -19.10 -8.05 3.70
CA ALA A 91 -18.88 -9.49 3.69
C ALA A 91 -17.95 -9.97 4.82
N ALA A 92 -16.97 -9.15 5.22
CA ALA A 92 -16.06 -9.43 6.33
C ALA A 92 -16.62 -9.06 7.71
N GLY A 93 -17.83 -8.49 7.80
CA GLY A 93 -18.40 -7.99 9.07
C GLY A 93 -17.74 -6.71 9.60
N MET A 94 -17.01 -5.97 8.77
CA MET A 94 -16.23 -4.77 9.12
C MET A 94 -16.99 -3.47 8.80
N GLN A 95 -18.26 -3.34 9.21
CA GLN A 95 -19.03 -2.12 9.02
C GLN A 95 -18.79 -1.12 10.16
N VAL A 96 -18.37 0.10 9.80
CA VAL A 96 -18.27 1.22 10.74
C VAL A 96 -19.65 1.88 10.80
N ALA A 97 -20.30 1.85 11.96
CA ALA A 97 -21.52 2.60 12.19
C ALA A 97 -21.20 4.10 12.10
N VAL A 98 -21.76 4.79 11.11
CA VAL A 98 -21.77 6.26 11.11
C VAL A 98 -22.81 6.66 12.15
N VAL A 99 -22.34 7.07 13.33
CA VAL A 99 -23.18 7.66 14.37
C VAL A 99 -23.66 9.02 13.85
N ALA A 100 -24.98 9.16 13.69
CA ALA A 100 -25.66 10.41 13.37
C ALA A 100 -25.91 11.23 14.64
#